data_AF-A0A399RAX3-F1
#
_entry.id   AF-A0A399RAX3-F1
#
_cell.length_a   1.000
_cell.length_b   1.000
_cell.length_c   1.000
_cell.angle_alpha   90.00
_cell.angle_beta   90.00
_cell.angle_gamma   90.00
#
_symmetry.space_group_name_H-M   'P 1'
#
loop_
_entity.id
_entity.type
_entity.pdbx_description
1 polymer ?
#
loop_
_entity_poly.entity_id
_entity_poly.type
_entity_poly.pdbx_seq_one_letter_code
_entity_poly.pdbx_strand_id
1 'polypeptide(L)'
;MVEKENHARGFRLARRALIGQHHHMVRIFLSEVDLPFAEEVVHRVSVLIPGTEPYIDGGLFHAKSEGFDKNQLLIAVHDQFLQCRLAAQNEQLRRQLYERLLR
;
A
#
# COMPACT_ATOMS: atom_id res chain seq x y z
N MET A 1 -18.38 -27.13 13.61
CA MET A 1 -18.81 -25.80 14.09
C MET A 1 -17.63 -24.86 13.94
N VAL A 2 -17.46 -24.32 12.73
CA VAL A 2 -16.28 -23.57 12.29
C VAL A 2 -16.82 -22.27 11.72
N GLU A 3 -16.98 -21.20 12.52
CA GLU A 3 -17.46 -19.91 11.95
C GLU A 3 -17.42 -18.68 12.89
N LYS A 4 -16.46 -18.59 13.83
CA LYS A 4 -16.33 -17.37 14.66
C LYS A 4 -14.96 -16.71 14.76
N GLU A 5 -13.94 -17.14 14.03
CA GLU A 5 -12.59 -16.56 14.14
C GLU A 5 -12.08 -15.75 12.92
N ASN A 6 -12.88 -15.59 11.86
CA ASN A 6 -12.38 -14.97 10.62
C ASN A 6 -12.75 -13.48 10.40
N HIS A 7 -13.47 -12.83 11.32
CA HIS A 7 -13.92 -11.45 11.13
C HIS A 7 -12.96 -10.35 11.63
N ALA A 8 -11.79 -10.69 12.17
CA ALA A 8 -10.85 -9.72 12.77
C ALA A 8 -9.46 -9.66 12.09
N ARG A 9 -9.31 -10.16 10.86
CA ARG A 9 -8.00 -10.18 10.15
C ARG A 9 -7.82 -9.12 9.04
N GLY A 10 -8.82 -8.29 8.76
CA GLY A 10 -8.75 -7.28 7.70
C GLY A 10 -8.06 -5.95 8.03
N PHE A 11 -7.60 -5.71 9.27
CA PHE A 11 -7.27 -4.36 9.76
C PHE A 11 -5.94 -4.24 10.53
N ARG A 12 -4.91 -5.03 10.19
CA ARG A 12 -3.62 -5.01 10.92
C ARG A 12 -2.36 -4.70 10.11
N LEU A 13 -2.48 -4.23 8.88
CA LEU A 13 -1.33 -3.87 8.05
C LEU A 13 -1.24 -2.35 7.94
N ALA A 14 -0.47 -1.75 8.86
CA ALA A 14 0.23 -0.46 8.71
C ALA A 14 0.79 0.08 10.04
N ARG A 15 0.46 -0.50 11.20
CA ARG A 15 0.85 0.06 12.51
C ARG A 15 2.11 -0.55 13.12
N ARG A 16 3.17 -0.67 12.32
CA ARG A 16 4.52 -0.97 12.82
C ARG A 16 5.58 -0.34 11.91
N ALA A 17 5.46 0.95 11.68
CA ALA A 17 6.62 1.76 11.29
C ALA A 17 7.60 1.75 12.46
N LEU A 18 8.71 1.02 12.32
CA LEU A 18 9.82 1.04 13.29
C LEU A 18 10.40 2.46 13.32
N ILE A 19 10.11 3.19 14.39
CA ILE A 19 10.67 4.52 14.65
C ILE A 19 12.13 4.34 15.11
N GLY A 20 13.01 4.12 14.14
CA GLY A 20 14.45 4.32 14.29
C GLY A 20 14.75 5.81 14.16
N GLN A 21 15.24 6.41 15.23
CA GLN A 21 15.64 7.81 15.27
C GLN A 21 16.74 8.09 14.21
N HIS A 22 16.70 9.29 13.62
CA HIS A 22 17.75 9.90 12.75
C HIS A 22 17.85 9.65 11.23
N HIS A 23 16.93 8.98 10.53
CA HIS A 23 17.02 8.92 9.05
C HIS A 23 15.69 9.21 8.34
N HIS A 24 15.71 10.06 7.32
CA HIS A 24 14.61 10.50 6.44
C HIS A 24 13.99 9.37 5.58
N MET A 25 13.92 8.16 6.14
CA MET A 25 13.57 6.95 5.43
C MET A 25 12.34 6.31 6.10
N VAL A 26 11.30 6.08 5.31
CA VAL A 26 10.11 5.34 5.68
C VAL A 26 10.27 3.91 5.20
N ARG A 27 9.96 2.96 6.07
CA ARG A 27 9.97 1.52 5.79
C ARG A 27 8.60 0.94 6.12
N ILE A 28 7.97 0.30 5.14
CA ILE A 28 6.64 -0.31 5.28
C ILE A 28 6.73 -1.77 4.89
N PHE A 29 6.28 -2.66 5.78
CA PHE A 29 6.13 -4.07 5.47
C PHE A 29 4.92 -4.26 4.57
N LEU A 30 5.15 -4.84 3.40
CA LEU A 30 4.08 -5.17 2.47
C LEU A 30 3.46 -6.50 2.87
N SER A 31 2.14 -6.57 2.83
CA SER A 31 1.43 -7.84 2.94
C SER A 31 1.40 -8.57 1.61
N GLU A 32 1.04 -9.85 1.63
CA GLU A 32 0.78 -10.62 0.41
C GLU A 32 -0.26 -9.98 -0.51
N VAL A 33 -1.18 -9.19 0.06
CA VAL A 33 -2.21 -8.44 -0.69
C VAL A 33 -1.62 -7.18 -1.33
N ASP A 34 -0.58 -6.60 -0.75
CA ASP A 34 0.03 -5.35 -1.21
C ASP A 34 1.22 -5.60 -2.16
N LEU A 35 1.79 -6.80 -2.17
CA LEU A 35 2.90 -7.19 -3.07
C LEU A 35 2.59 -6.94 -4.55
N PRO A 36 1.41 -7.30 -5.10
CA PRO A 36 1.10 -7.03 -6.51
C PRO A 36 1.04 -5.54 -6.86
N PHE A 37 0.80 -4.67 -5.87
CA PHE A 37 0.67 -3.24 -6.05
C PHE A 37 1.97 -2.48 -5.75
N ALA A 38 2.99 -3.18 -5.24
CA ALA A 38 4.21 -2.56 -4.74
C ALA A 38 4.90 -1.70 -5.80
N GLU A 39 5.11 -2.24 -7.00
CA GLU A 39 5.77 -1.53 -8.10
C GLU A 39 4.95 -0.31 -8.56
N GLU A 40 3.63 -0.44 -8.62
CA GLU A 40 2.74 0.66 -8.97
C GLU A 40 2.80 1.77 -7.92
N VAL A 41 2.85 1.41 -6.64
CA VAL A 41 2.99 2.39 -5.55
C VAL A 41 4.38 3.05 -5.57
N VAL A 42 5.45 2.32 -5.88
CA VAL A 42 6.78 2.92 -6.10
C VAL A 42 6.71 3.98 -7.19
N HIS A 43 6.09 3.66 -8.33
CA HIS A 43 5.92 4.61 -9.43
C HIS A 43 5.05 5.81 -9.04
N ARG A 44 3.91 5.59 -8.37
CA ARG A 44 3.02 6.67 -7.92
C ARG A 44 3.71 7.59 -6.92
N VAL A 45 4.47 7.03 -5.98
CA VAL A 45 5.17 7.81 -4.94
C VAL A 45 6.30 8.62 -5.55
N SER A 46 7.06 8.08 -6.51
CA SER A 46 8.12 8.83 -7.19
C SER A 46 7.60 10.00 -8.03
N VAL A 47 6.38 9.87 -8.56
CA VAL A 47 5.70 10.95 -9.30
C VAL A 47 5.06 11.98 -8.36
N LEU A 48 4.36 11.53 -7.31
CA LEU A 48 3.60 12.41 -6.42
C LEU A 48 4.49 13.21 -5.46
N ILE A 49 5.63 12.65 -5.06
CA ILE A 49 6.54 13.27 -4.11
C ILE A 49 7.90 13.42 -4.79
N PRO A 50 8.12 14.52 -5.53
CA PRO A 50 9.38 14.75 -6.21
C PRO A 50 10.52 14.80 -5.18
N GLY A 51 11.65 14.16 -5.49
CA GLY A 51 12.78 14.02 -4.55
C GLY A 51 12.63 12.84 -3.58
N THR A 52 11.65 11.96 -3.80
CA THR A 52 11.66 10.63 -3.20
C THR A 52 12.27 9.60 -4.13
N GLU A 53 13.09 8.73 -3.56
CA GLU A 53 13.60 7.52 -4.21
C GLU A 53 12.95 6.30 -3.56
N PRO A 54 11.70 5.97 -3.94
CA PRO A 54 11.05 4.77 -3.44
C PRO A 54 11.62 3.52 -4.12
N TYR A 55 11.86 2.47 -3.35
CA TYR A 55 12.27 1.17 -3.86
C TYR A 55 11.70 0.05 -2.98
N ILE A 56 11.64 -1.16 -3.52
CA ILE A 56 11.19 -2.35 -2.79
C ILE A 56 12.39 -3.27 -2.61
N ASP A 57 12.57 -3.76 -1.38
CA ASP A 57 13.58 -4.75 -1.06
C ASP A 57 12.97 -5.79 -0.12
N GLY A 58 12.98 -7.07 -0.54
CA GLY A 58 12.52 -8.20 0.30
C GLY A 58 11.07 -8.10 0.82
N GLY A 59 10.16 -7.46 0.10
CA GLY A 59 8.78 -7.20 0.57
C GLY A 59 8.66 -6.01 1.52
N LEU A 60 9.70 -5.17 1.59
CA LEU A 60 9.72 -3.92 2.32
C LEU A 60 9.74 -2.75 1.32
N PHE A 61 8.75 -1.87 1.44
CA PHE A 61 8.75 -0.60 0.73
C PHE A 61 9.62 0.40 1.48
N HIS A 62 10.59 0.96 0.79
CA HIS A 62 11.49 1.98 1.27
C HIS A 62 11.17 3.28 0.52
N ALA A 63 11.07 4.39 1.23
CA ALA A 63 11.08 5.71 0.61
C ALA A 63 11.95 6.64 1.43
N LYS A 64 12.94 7.25 0.78
CA LYS A 64 13.74 8.34 1.35
C LYS A 64 13.19 9.66 0.83
N SER A 65 13.01 10.66 1.68
CA SER A 65 12.70 12.02 1.22
C SER A 65 13.54 13.09 1.91
N GLU A 66 14.25 13.87 1.12
CA GLU A 66 15.05 15.00 1.61
C GLU A 66 14.16 16.25 1.69
N GLY A 67 13.36 16.34 2.76
CA GLY A 67 12.59 17.55 3.08
C GLY A 67 11.11 17.33 3.41
N PHE A 68 10.56 16.13 3.15
CA PHE A 68 9.20 15.80 3.56
C PHE A 68 9.13 15.32 5.00
N ASP A 69 8.06 15.72 5.70
CA ASP A 69 7.69 15.12 6.98
C ASP A 69 7.46 13.62 6.79
N LYS A 70 8.14 12.81 7.61
CA LYS A 70 8.05 11.34 7.58
C LYS A 70 6.61 10.86 7.72
N ASN A 71 5.81 11.56 8.51
CA ASN A 71 4.40 11.20 8.72
C ASN A 71 3.58 11.45 7.45
N GLN A 72 3.85 12.54 6.73
CA GLN A 72 3.17 12.84 5.47
C GLN A 72 3.57 11.85 4.38
N LEU A 73 4.85 11.48 4.31
CA LEU A 73 5.32 10.44 3.39
C LEU A 73 4.67 9.09 3.71
N LEU A 74 4.59 8.71 4.99
CA LEU A 74 3.93 7.47 5.42
C LEU A 74 2.45 7.45 5.04
N ILE A 75 1.72 8.55 5.29
CA ILE A 75 0.31 8.69 4.94
C ILE A 75 0.13 8.61 3.43
N ALA A 76 0.95 9.35 2.66
CA ALA A 76 0.86 9.36 1.21
C ALA A 76 1.11 7.97 0.61
N VAL A 77 2.14 7.26 1.07
CA VAL A 77 2.42 5.88 0.62
C VAL A 77 1.28 4.94 0.99
N HIS A 78 0.76 5.03 2.22
CA HIS A 78 -0.39 4.25 2.66
C HIS A 78 -1.64 4.51 1.79
N ASP A 79 -1.91 5.77 1.48
CA ASP A 79 -3.03 6.15 0.61
C ASP A 79 -2.87 5.62 -0.81
N GLN A 80 -1.64 5.54 -1.34
CA GLN A 80 -1.38 4.91 -2.63
C GLN A 80 -1.69 3.41 -2.61
N PHE A 81 -1.29 2.69 -1.56
CA PHE A 81 -1.65 1.27 -1.41
C PHE A 81 -3.16 1.07 -1.32
N LEU A 82 -3.86 1.93 -0.58
CA LEU A 82 -5.33 1.91 -0.52
C LEU A 82 -5.96 2.16 -1.90
N GLN A 83 -5.47 3.14 -2.65
CA GLN A 83 -5.99 3.46 -3.98
C GLN A 83 -5.80 2.31 -4.97
N CYS A 84 -4.63 1.68 -5.00
CA CYS A 84 -4.38 0.51 -5.86
C CYS A 84 -5.32 -0.64 -5.54
N ARG A 85 -5.53 -0.94 -4.24
CA ARG A 85 -6.45 -1.98 -3.80
C ARG A 85 -7.90 -1.68 -4.18
N LEU A 86 -8.35 -0.44 -3.97
CA LEU A 86 -9.71 -0.02 -4.34
C LEU A 86 -9.92 -0.08 -5.86
N ALA A 87 -8.92 0.34 -6.64
CA ALA A 87 -8.98 0.27 -8.10
C ALA A 87 -9.13 -1.18 -8.59
N ALA A 88 -8.32 -2.10 -8.05
CA ALA A 88 -8.39 -3.52 -8.38
C ALA A 88 -9.75 -4.15 -8.02
N GLN A 89 -10.28 -3.85 -6.83
CA GLN A 89 -11.60 -4.32 -6.41
C GLN A 89 -12.72 -3.78 -7.31
N ASN A 90 -12.66 -2.50 -7.66
CA ASN A 90 -13.64 -1.88 -8.55
C ASN A 90 -13.60 -2.50 -9.95
N GLU A 91 -12.41 -2.76 -10.49
CA GLU A 91 -12.28 -3.43 -11.78
C GLU A 91 -12.87 -4.84 -11.74
N GLN A 92 -12.60 -5.60 -10.69
CA GLN A 92 -13.14 -6.93 -10.50
C GLN A 92 -14.68 -6.91 -10.42
N LEU A 93 -15.25 -6.00 -9.62
CA LEU A 93 -16.71 -5.84 -9.52
C LEU A 93 -17.32 -5.42 -10.85
N ARG A 94 -16.70 -4.51 -11.59
CA ARG A 94 -17.15 -4.10 -12.93
C ARG A 94 -17.19 -5.29 -13.88
N ARG A 95 -16.14 -6.11 -13.92
CA ARG A 95 -16.12 -7.33 -14.77
C ARG A 95 -17.25 -8.29 -14.41
N GLN A 96 -17.47 -8.55 -13.12
CA GLN A 96 -18.56 -9.42 -12.65
C GLN A 96 -19.95 -8.88 -13.01
N LEU A 97 -20.15 -7.56 -12.94
CA LEU A 97 -21.41 -6.94 -13.34
C LEU A 97 -21.63 -7.05 -14.85
N TYR A 98 -20.60 -6.79 -15.67
CA TYR A 98 -20.71 -6.94 -17.11
C TYR A 98 -21.01 -8.40 -17.52
N GLU A 99 -20.35 -9.38 -16.89
CA GLU A 99 -20.61 -10.80 -17.12
C GLU A 99 -22.05 -11.20 -16.77
N ARG A 100 -22.64 -10.58 -15.75
CA ARG A 100 -24.03 -10.83 -15.34
C ARG A 100 -25.05 -10.13 -16.22
N LEU A 101 -24.71 -8.97 -16.79
CA LEU A 101 -25.59 -8.19 -17.67
C LEU A 101 -25.56 -8.65 -19.14
N LEU A 102 -24.49 -9.33 -19.55
CA LEU A 102 -24.34 -9.94 -20.88
C LEU A 102 -24.83 -11.40 -20.94
N ARG A 103 -25.32 -11.94 -19.83
CA ARG A 103 -26.07 -13.21 -19.76
C ARG A 103 -27.56 -12.93 -19.73
#